data_AF-A0A1J3CX68-F1
#
_entry.id   AF-A0A1J3CX68-F1
#
_cell.length_a   1.000
_cell.length_b   1.000
_cell.length_c   1.000
_cell.angle_alpha   90.00
_cell.angle_beta   90.00
_cell.angle_gamma   90.00
#
_symmetry.space_group_name_H-M   'P 1'
#
loop_
_entity.id
_entity.type
_entity.pdbx_description
1 polymer ?
#
loop_
_entity_poly.entity_id
_entity_poly.type
_entity_poly.pdbx_seq_one_letter_code
_entity_poly.pdbx_strand_id
1 'polypeptide(L)'
;RDFYTALYKRSKVQFDQFVAQGRVLHNYANILELLLRLRQCCNHPFLVMSRADSQQYADLDSLARRLLDNNTDSVSQNAPSRAYIEEVIQDLRDGNNQECPICLESADDPILTPCAHRMCRECLFT
;
A
#
# COMPACT_ATOMS: atom_id res chain seq x y z
N ARG A 1 4.22 -3.85 -12.13
CA ARG A 1 3.97 -5.31 -12.20
C ARG A 1 5.22 -6.14 -11.88
N ASP A 2 6.39 -5.79 -12.42
CA ASP A 2 7.63 -6.55 -12.20
C ASP A 2 8.06 -6.62 -10.73
N PHE A 3 7.98 -5.50 -10.02
CA PHE A 3 8.29 -5.43 -8.59
C PHE A 3 7.40 -6.37 -7.74
N TYR A 4 6.09 -6.38 -7.99
CA TYR A 4 5.17 -7.32 -7.34
C TYR A 4 5.55 -8.78 -7.60
N THR A 5 5.86 -9.13 -8.85
CA THR A 5 6.27 -10.50 -9.20
C THR A 5 7.56 -10.92 -8.47
N ALA A 6 8.54 -10.03 -8.39
CA ALA A 6 9.77 -10.28 -7.66
C ALA A 6 9.53 -10.47 -6.16
N LEU A 7 8.72 -9.59 -5.57
CA LEU A 7 8.33 -9.67 -4.16
C LEU A 7 7.56 -10.97 -3.86
N TYR A 8 6.56 -11.31 -4.68
CA TYR A 8 5.79 -12.55 -4.56
C TYR A 8 6.67 -13.79 -4.63
N LYS A 9 7.58 -13.88 -5.61
CA LYS A 9 8.51 -15.01 -5.71
C LYS A 9 9.36 -15.16 -4.44
N ARG A 10 9.88 -14.05 -3.91
CA ARG A 10 10.65 -14.05 -2.66
C ARG A 10 9.80 -14.50 -1.46
N SER A 11 8.61 -13.91 -1.28
CA SER A 11 7.70 -14.27 -0.19
C SER A 11 7.26 -15.73 -0.27
N LYS A 12 7.05 -16.26 -1.49
CA LYS A 12 6.70 -17.67 -1.70
C LYS A 12 7.83 -18.61 -1.27
N VAL A 13 9.08 -18.31 -1.62
CA VAL A 13 10.24 -19.13 -1.19
C VAL A 13 10.33 -19.20 0.34
N GLN A 14 10.14 -18.06 1.03
CA GLN A 14 10.14 -18.02 2.50
C GLN A 14 8.95 -18.80 3.10
N PHE A 15 7.76 -18.65 2.52
CA PHE A 15 6.59 -19.42 2.93
C PHE A 15 6.81 -20.93 2.77
N ASP A 16 7.30 -21.36 1.60
CA ASP A 16 7.55 -22.77 1.30
C ASP A 16 8.60 -23.36 2.26
N GLN A 17 9.57 -22.56 2.74
CA GLN A 17 10.50 -22.97 3.80
C GLN A 17 9.80 -23.24 5.13
N PHE A 18 8.84 -22.40 5.54
CA PHE A 18 8.04 -22.65 6.75
C PHE A 18 7.13 -23.86 6.61
N VAL A 19 6.60 -24.11 5.40
CA VAL A 19 5.81 -25.32 5.08
C VAL A 19 6.68 -26.56 5.20
N ALA A 20 7.87 -26.58 4.59
CA ALA A 20 8.80 -27.70 4.65
C ALA A 20 9.24 -28.05 6.09
N GLN A 21 9.33 -27.04 6.95
CA GLN A 21 9.63 -27.22 8.38
C GLN A 21 8.41 -27.67 9.21
N GLY A 22 7.20 -27.62 8.66
CA GLY A 22 5.95 -27.89 9.40
C GLY A 22 5.64 -26.85 10.48
N ARG A 23 6.20 -25.64 10.38
CA ARG A 23 6.14 -24.59 11.44
C ARG A 23 5.38 -23.33 11.01
N VAL A 24 4.49 -23.44 10.04
CA VAL A 24 3.70 -22.29 9.52
C VAL A 24 2.93 -21.58 10.64
N LEU A 25 2.14 -22.33 11.43
CA LEU A 25 1.34 -21.76 12.52
C LEU A 25 2.18 -21.20 13.65
N HIS A 26 3.32 -21.83 13.95
CA HIS A 26 4.25 -21.35 14.97
C HIS A 26 4.91 -20.01 14.55
N ASN A 27 5.01 -19.74 13.25
CA ASN A 27 5.60 -18.54 12.68
C ASN A 27 4.55 -17.60 12.08
N TYR A 28 3.31 -17.59 12.58
CA TYR A 28 2.20 -16.82 12.00
C TYR A 28 2.52 -15.34 11.81
N ALA A 29 3.29 -14.71 12.73
CA ALA A 29 3.70 -13.32 12.61
C ALA A 29 4.55 -13.07 11.34
N ASN A 30 5.50 -13.96 11.05
CA ASN A 30 6.30 -13.92 9.83
C ASN A 30 5.41 -14.12 8.59
N ILE A 31 4.44 -15.04 8.64
CA ILE A 31 3.50 -15.26 7.52
C ILE A 31 2.66 -14.01 7.25
N LEU A 32 2.12 -13.39 8.30
CA LEU A 32 1.34 -12.16 8.19
C LEU A 32 2.18 -11.00 7.68
N GLU A 33 3.45 -10.91 8.07
CA GLU A 33 4.37 -9.92 7.52
C GLU A 33 4.54 -10.10 6.01
N LEU A 34 4.76 -11.33 5.52
CA LEU A 34 4.88 -11.60 4.07
C LEU A 34 3.63 -11.13 3.30
N LEU A 35 2.45 -11.41 3.84
CA LEU A 35 1.18 -10.96 3.26
C LEU A 35 1.02 -9.44 3.31
N LEU A 36 1.43 -8.81 4.41
CA LEU A 36 1.39 -7.35 4.57
C LEU A 36 2.24 -6.65 3.50
N ARG A 37 3.47 -7.13 3.26
CA ARG A 37 4.34 -6.55 2.22
C ARG A 37 3.73 -6.68 0.82
N LEU A 38 3.10 -7.82 0.51
CA LEU A 38 2.40 -8.00 -0.76
C LEU A 38 1.24 -7.02 -0.93
N ARG A 39 0.47 -6.76 0.14
CA ARG A 39 -0.61 -5.75 0.12
C ARG A 39 -0.07 -4.33 -0.04
N GLN A 40 0.97 -3.96 0.69
CA GLN A 40 1.63 -2.66 0.59
C GLN A 40 2.14 -2.40 -0.84
N CYS A 41 2.73 -3.41 -1.48
CA CYS A 41 3.21 -3.35 -2.86
C CYS A 41 2.10 -3.02 -3.87
N CYS A 42 0.88 -3.49 -3.65
CA CYS A 42 -0.25 -3.19 -4.53
C CYS A 42 -0.65 -1.71 -4.47
N ASN A 43 -0.46 -1.07 -3.32
CA ASN A 43 -0.70 0.35 -3.15
C ASN A 43 0.46 1.18 -3.71
N HIS A 44 1.67 0.98 -3.18
CA HIS A 44 2.86 1.68 -3.64
C HIS A 44 4.16 0.95 -3.24
N PRO A 45 5.13 0.74 -4.16
CA PRO A 45 6.40 0.05 -3.87
C PRO A 45 7.18 0.65 -2.69
N PHE A 46 7.12 1.97 -2.50
CA PHE A 46 7.80 2.66 -1.39
C PHE A 46 7.30 2.22 0.00
N LEU A 47 6.05 1.77 0.13
CA LEU A 47 5.51 1.29 1.41
C LEU A 47 6.18 -0.01 1.86
N VAL A 48 6.69 -0.81 0.91
CA VAL A 48 7.48 -2.02 1.21
C VAL A 48 8.92 -1.67 1.57
N MET A 49 9.43 -0.54 1.06
CA MET A 49 10.83 -0.13 1.16
C MET A 49 11.10 0.98 2.18
N SER A 50 10.09 1.35 2.97
CA SER A 50 10.23 2.39 3.98
C SER A 50 11.40 2.11 4.93
N ARG A 51 12.01 3.18 5.44
CA ARG A 51 13.38 3.23 6.00
C ARG A 51 13.70 2.23 7.12
N ALA A 52 12.70 1.65 7.77
CA ALA A 52 12.89 0.64 8.82
C ALA A 52 13.40 -0.72 8.27
N ASP A 53 13.05 -1.09 7.02
CA ASP A 53 13.30 -2.44 6.46
C ASP A 53 14.34 -2.46 5.33
N SER A 54 15.06 -1.34 5.16
CA SER A 54 15.98 -1.06 4.04
C SER A 54 16.97 -2.19 3.73
N GLN A 55 17.42 -2.92 4.76
CA GLN A 55 18.42 -3.99 4.60
C GLN A 55 17.83 -5.28 4.03
N GLN A 56 16.58 -5.62 4.34
CA GLN A 56 15.99 -6.90 3.94
C GLN A 56 15.55 -6.94 2.46
N TYR A 57 15.33 -5.76 1.86
CA TYR A 57 14.85 -5.61 0.49
C TYR A 57 15.79 -4.77 -0.39
N ALA A 58 17.05 -4.60 0.01
CA ALA A 58 18.05 -3.83 -0.74
C ALA A 58 18.20 -4.33 -2.20
N ASP A 59 18.12 -5.64 -2.44
CA ASP A 59 18.18 -6.23 -3.79
C ASP A 59 17.02 -5.79 -4.70
N LEU A 60 15.88 -5.37 -4.11
CA LEU A 60 14.72 -4.86 -4.83
C LEU A 60 14.76 -3.33 -4.99
N ASP A 61 15.74 -2.64 -4.38
CA ASP A 61 15.88 -1.17 -4.44
C ASP A 61 16.11 -0.69 -5.87
N SER A 62 16.93 -1.42 -6.65
CA SER A 62 17.17 -1.10 -8.06
C SER A 62 15.89 -1.15 -8.92
N LEU A 63 15.03 -2.15 -8.68
CA LEU A 63 13.76 -2.29 -9.40
C LEU A 63 12.77 -1.18 -9.03
N ALA A 64 12.75 -0.78 -7.77
CA ALA A 64 11.86 0.26 -7.29
C ALA A 64 12.30 1.67 -7.68
N ARG A 65 13.61 1.97 -7.66
CA ARG A 65 14.14 3.24 -8.19
C ARG A 65 13.75 3.42 -9.65
N ARG A 66 13.87 2.36 -10.46
CA ARG A 66 13.38 2.35 -11.84
C ARG A 66 11.89 2.69 -11.95
N LEU A 67 11.06 2.26 -11.01
CA LEU A 67 9.62 2.59 -11.03
C LEU A 67 9.35 4.04 -10.60
N LEU A 68 10.17 4.60 -9.71
CA LEU A 68 10.08 6.00 -9.28
C LEU A 68 10.58 6.94 -10.38
N ASP A 69 11.70 6.61 -11.04
CA ASP A 69 12.28 7.41 -12.11
C ASP A 69 11.40 7.40 -13.38
N ASN A 70 10.73 6.29 -13.68
CA ASN A 70 9.75 6.25 -14.78
C ASN A 70 8.45 7.01 -14.45
N ASN A 71 8.22 7.38 -13.18
CA ASN A 71 7.04 8.16 -12.78
C ASN A 71 7.24 9.67 -12.94
N THR A 72 8.47 10.20 -12.94
CA THR A 72 8.67 11.66 -13.05
C THR A 72 8.24 12.22 -14.41
N ASP A 73 8.28 11.41 -15.48
CA ASP A 73 7.79 11.79 -16.81
C ASP A 73 6.31 11.43 -17.05
N SER A 74 5.70 10.61 -16.19
CA SER A 74 4.31 10.11 -16.34
C SER A 74 3.30 10.69 -15.34
N VAL A 75 3.72 11.59 -14.43
CA VAL A 75 2.82 12.47 -13.64
C VAL A 75 1.88 13.29 -14.54
N SER A 76 2.20 13.46 -15.82
CA SER A 76 1.35 14.20 -16.78
C SER A 76 0.25 13.35 -17.44
N GLN A 77 0.34 12.01 -17.46
CA GLN A 77 -0.57 11.17 -18.28
C GLN A 77 -1.59 10.34 -17.51
N ASN A 78 -1.47 10.22 -16.19
CA ASN A 78 -2.48 9.59 -15.33
C ASN A 78 -3.14 10.61 -14.39
N ALA A 79 -3.26 11.86 -14.82
CA ALA A 79 -4.14 12.80 -14.14
C ALA A 79 -5.58 12.27 -14.26
N PRO A 80 -6.32 12.09 -13.14
CA PRO A 80 -7.72 11.73 -13.22
C PRO A 80 -8.47 12.71 -14.12
N SER A 81 -9.40 12.20 -14.92
CA SER A 81 -10.16 13.04 -15.84
C SER A 81 -10.89 14.13 -15.05
N ARG A 82 -11.03 15.33 -15.62
CA ARG A 82 -11.72 16.44 -14.95
C ARG A 82 -13.13 16.05 -14.48
N ALA A 83 -13.83 15.24 -15.27
CA ALA A 83 -15.15 14.71 -14.92
C ALA A 83 -15.12 13.82 -13.66
N TYR A 84 -14.14 12.93 -13.56
CA TYR A 84 -13.95 12.09 -12.36
C TYR A 84 -13.59 12.94 -11.14
N ILE A 85 -12.75 13.96 -11.30
CA ILE A 85 -12.44 14.88 -10.21
C ILE A 85 -13.69 15.63 -9.75
N GLU A 86 -14.52 16.12 -10.67
CA GLU A 86 -15.78 16.81 -10.34
C GLU A 86 -16.77 15.89 -9.63
N GLU A 87 -16.92 14.65 -10.11
CA GLU A 87 -17.74 13.60 -9.48
C GLU A 87 -17.28 13.31 -8.05
N VAL A 88 -15.98 13.05 -7.85
CA VAL A 88 -15.41 12.82 -6.53
C VAL A 88 -15.64 14.03 -5.62
N ILE A 89 -15.41 15.26 -6.10
CA ILE A 89 -15.67 16.46 -5.29
C ILE A 89 -17.15 16.58 -4.92
N GLN A 90 -18.06 16.20 -5.83
CA GLN A 90 -19.50 16.23 -5.57
C GLN A 90 -19.89 15.22 -4.50
N ASP A 91 -19.38 13.99 -4.58
CA ASP A 91 -19.57 12.96 -3.54
C ASP A 91 -19.03 13.42 -2.17
N LEU A 92 -17.89 14.13 -2.15
CA LEU A 92 -17.33 14.71 -0.93
C LEU A 92 -18.22 15.83 -0.36
N ARG A 93 -18.94 16.59 -1.21
CA ARG A 93 -19.86 17.67 -0.82
C ARG A 93 -21.20 17.14 -0.32
N ASP A 94 -21.70 16.09 -0.94
CA ASP A 94 -23.01 15.52 -0.64
C ASP A 94 -23.02 14.70 0.67
N GLY A 95 -21.84 14.50 1.27
CA GLY A 95 -21.72 13.87 2.59
C GLY A 95 -22.02 12.37 2.55
N ASN A 96 -21.89 11.73 1.39
CA ASN A 96 -22.04 10.28 1.30
C ASN A 96 -21.04 9.60 2.24
N ASN A 97 -21.55 8.67 3.07
CA ASN A 97 -20.81 8.01 4.14
C ASN A 97 -19.58 7.25 3.61
N GLN A 98 -18.44 7.92 3.60
CA GLN A 98 -17.15 7.30 3.34
C GLN A 98 -16.54 6.87 4.67
N GLU A 99 -16.51 5.55 4.86
CA GLU A 99 -15.99 4.85 6.02
C GLU A 99 -14.50 5.17 6.22
N CYS A 100 -14.09 5.36 7.48
CA CYS A 100 -12.69 5.47 7.81
C CYS A 100 -12.03 4.08 7.70
N PRO A 101 -10.93 3.93 6.93
CA PRO A 101 -10.27 2.64 6.74
C PRO A 101 -9.54 2.12 7.99
N ILE A 102 -9.55 2.89 9.09
CA ILE A 102 -8.86 2.56 10.34
C ILE A 102 -9.86 2.03 11.37
N CYS A 103 -10.90 2.80 11.69
CA CYS A 103 -11.93 2.36 12.65
C CYS A 103 -13.11 1.62 12.01
N LEU A 104 -13.24 1.63 10.68
CA LEU A 104 -14.32 0.98 9.94
C LEU A 104 -15.71 1.54 10.27
N GLU A 105 -15.75 2.81 10.68
CA GLU A 105 -16.98 3.56 10.98
C GLU A 105 -17.06 4.80 10.09
N SER A 106 -18.19 5.51 10.12
CA SER A 106 -18.31 6.83 9.48
C SER A 106 -17.17 7.74 9.95
N ALA A 107 -16.48 8.38 9.00
CA ALA A 107 -15.32 9.18 9.34
C ALA A 107 -15.69 10.46 10.10
N ASP A 108 -15.58 10.43 11.42
CA ASP A 108 -15.71 11.59 12.31
C ASP A 108 -14.48 12.50 12.21
N ASP A 109 -14.70 13.82 12.07
CA ASP A 109 -13.68 14.83 11.75
C ASP A 109 -12.70 14.37 10.63
N PRO A 110 -13.21 14.20 9.38
CA PRO A 110 -12.46 13.53 8.34
C PRO A 110 -11.32 14.39 7.78
N ILE A 111 -10.12 13.79 7.67
CA ILE A 111 -8.96 14.35 6.96
C ILE A 111 -8.82 13.66 5.61
N LEU A 112 -8.58 14.46 4.56
CA LEU A 112 -8.18 13.97 3.25
C LEU A 112 -6.67 14.04 3.09
N THR A 113 -6.05 12.89 2.82
CA THR A 113 -4.63 12.80 2.50
C THR A 113 -4.37 13.17 1.03
N PRO A 114 -3.12 13.52 0.64
CA PRO A 114 -2.78 13.80 -0.76
C PRO A 114 -3.07 12.63 -1.73
N CYS A 115 -3.19 11.41 -1.22
CA CYS A 115 -3.62 10.23 -1.98
C CYS A 115 -5.15 10.01 -1.96
N ALA A 116 -5.91 11.04 -1.59
CA ALA A 116 -7.38 11.07 -1.57
C ALA A 116 -8.06 10.03 -0.65
N HIS A 117 -7.34 9.47 0.31
CA HIS A 117 -7.96 8.64 1.35
C HIS A 117 -8.53 9.53 2.45
N ARG A 118 -9.79 9.29 2.80
CA ARG A 118 -10.52 9.90 3.93
C ARG A 118 -10.35 9.03 5.17
N MET A 119 -10.07 9.64 6.31
CA MET A 119 -9.95 8.94 7.60
C MET A 119 -10.25 9.89 8.77
N CYS A 120 -10.61 9.38 9.94
CA CYS A 120 -10.80 10.21 11.13
C CYS A 120 -9.47 10.89 11.51
N ARG A 121 -9.52 12.16 11.91
CA ARG A 121 -8.34 12.87 12.42
C ARG A 121 -7.66 12.09 13.53
N GLU A 122 -8.44 11.62 14.51
CA GLU A 122 -7.89 10.87 15.64
C GLU A 122 -7.21 9.58 15.18
N CYS A 123 -7.83 8.82 14.28
CA CYS A 123 -7.25 7.59 13.74
C CYS A 123 -5.94 7.81 12.98
N LEU A 124 -5.74 8.97 12.35
CA LEU A 124 -4.50 9.29 11.64
C LEU A 124 -3.33 9.63 12.58
N PHE A 125 -3.61 10.20 13.75
CA PHE A 125 -2.61 10.69 14.70
C PHE A 125 -2.42 9.79 15.93
N THR A 126 -3.11 8.65 15.98
CA THR A 126 -2.96 7.61 17.02
C THR A 126 -2.00 6.51 16.54
#